data_AF-A0A4Y2C090-F1
#
_entry.id   AF-A0A4Y2C090-F1
#
_cell.length_a   1.000
_cell.length_b   1.000
_cell.length_c   1.000
_cell.angle_alpha   90.00
_cell.angle_beta   90.00
_cell.angle_gamma   90.00
#
_symmetry.space_group_name_H-M   'P 1'
#
loop_
_entity.id
_entity.type
_entity.pdbx_description
1 polymer ?
#
loop_
_entity_poly.entity_id
_entity_poly.type
_entity_poly.pdbx_seq_one_letter_code
_entity_poly.pdbx_strand_id
1 'polypeptide(L)'
;MTRTTPELAPPSPNFHATPTGGRLATTNNLPLRGSSDAIGDNNCGVFLSTLGLINRYNPQLFQNTENIKSKKHVPNYFSPKIQNEVIEILGNKVRSEILSKVKRAKYFSFIFDCTPDTAHIEQMSQIIRYVNIKDGECLVEESFVDFVISHQKTGRNLSEEIMEKLSSDGLDIQNCRGQGFDNGRKI
;
A
#
# COMPACT_ATOMS: atom_id res chain seq x y z
N MET A 1 10.51 6.10 -38.79
CA MET A 1 9.67 6.84 -37.82
C MET A 1 9.97 6.27 -36.45
N THR A 2 10.68 7.04 -35.63
CA THR A 2 11.16 6.68 -34.29
C THR A 2 10.02 6.79 -33.28
N ARG A 3 9.83 5.72 -32.50
CA ARG A 3 8.76 5.57 -31.51
C ARG A 3 9.21 6.27 -30.22
N THR A 4 8.62 7.41 -29.89
CA THR A 4 8.82 8.09 -28.61
C THR A 4 8.05 7.33 -27.52
N THR A 5 8.77 6.81 -26.55
CA THR A 5 8.24 6.30 -25.28
C THR A 5 7.62 7.47 -24.50
N PRO A 6 6.41 7.33 -23.94
CA PRO A 6 5.88 8.36 -23.06
C PRO A 6 6.68 8.34 -21.75
N GLU A 7 7.23 9.51 -21.43
CA GLU A 7 7.90 9.80 -20.17
C GLU A 7 6.87 9.74 -19.03
N LEU A 8 7.15 8.91 -18.01
CA LEU A 8 6.34 8.86 -16.79
C LEU A 8 6.39 10.24 -16.12
N ALA A 9 5.23 10.87 -15.96
CA ALA A 9 5.12 12.13 -15.25
C ALA A 9 5.74 11.99 -13.85
N PRO A 10 6.53 12.97 -13.38
CA PRO A 10 7.09 12.93 -12.04
C PRO A 10 5.96 12.87 -11.01
N PRO A 11 6.15 12.10 -9.91
CA PRO A 11 5.14 12.02 -8.86
C PRO A 11 4.85 13.42 -8.30
N SER A 12 3.57 13.68 -8.04
CA SER A 12 3.08 14.93 -7.49
C SER A 12 3.89 15.27 -6.22
N PRO A 13 4.41 16.50 -6.05
CA PRO A 13 5.32 16.86 -4.96
C PRO A 13 4.72 16.67 -3.56
N ASN A 14 3.41 16.44 -3.47
CA ASN A 14 2.66 16.26 -2.23
C ASN A 14 2.32 14.79 -1.90
N PHE A 15 2.86 13.81 -2.65
CA PHE A 15 2.66 12.39 -2.32
C PHE A 15 3.52 12.00 -1.10
N HIS A 16 2.99 12.24 0.09
CA HIS A 16 3.66 11.90 1.35
C HIS A 16 3.39 10.44 1.73
N ALA A 17 4.23 9.52 1.26
CA ALA A 17 4.32 8.18 1.83
C ALA A 17 4.94 8.25 3.23
N THR A 18 4.14 8.11 4.29
CA THR A 18 4.60 7.78 5.65
C THR A 18 3.78 6.59 6.15
N PRO A 19 4.41 5.55 6.75
CA PRO A 19 5.31 5.65 7.89
C PRO A 19 6.70 5.02 7.68
N THR A 20 7.62 5.44 8.54
CA THR A 20 9.08 5.24 8.56
C THR A 20 9.56 3.78 8.54
N GLY A 21 8.68 2.78 8.70
CA GLY A 21 9.06 1.36 8.75
C GLY A 21 9.31 0.69 7.40
N GLY A 22 8.69 1.17 6.31
CA GLY A 22 8.79 0.55 4.98
C GLY A 22 9.96 1.06 4.10
N ARG A 23 10.72 2.06 4.57
CA ARG A 23 11.65 2.83 3.72
C ARG A 23 12.77 2.00 3.10
N LEU A 24 13.25 0.93 3.75
CA LEU A 24 14.42 0.22 3.24
C LEU A 24 14.15 -0.48 1.90
N ALA A 25 13.03 -1.19 1.79
CA ALA A 25 12.68 -1.91 0.56
C ALA A 25 12.25 -0.92 -0.54
N THR A 26 11.42 0.07 -0.20
CA THR A 26 10.85 1.01 -1.18
C THR A 26 11.86 2.03 -1.70
N THR A 27 12.77 2.54 -0.86
CA THR A 27 13.80 3.50 -1.30
C THR A 27 14.89 2.84 -2.14
N ASN A 28 15.21 1.57 -1.89
CA ASN A 28 16.30 0.87 -2.59
C ASN A 28 15.80 -0.04 -3.72
N ASN A 29 14.48 -0.05 -3.99
CA ASN A 29 13.85 -0.90 -5.00
C ASN A 29 14.22 -2.38 -4.84
N LEU A 30 14.28 -2.85 -3.59
CA LEU A 30 14.66 -4.22 -3.25
C LEU A 30 13.42 -5.04 -2.87
N PRO A 31 13.33 -6.30 -3.30
CA PRO A 31 12.17 -7.12 -3.01
C PRO A 31 12.16 -7.52 -1.52
N LEU A 32 10.98 -7.47 -0.91
CA LEU A 32 10.80 -7.87 0.50
C LEU A 32 11.19 -9.34 0.70
N ARG A 33 10.82 -10.20 -0.27
CA ARG A 33 11.13 -11.63 -0.34
C ARG A 33 12.10 -11.92 -1.47
N GLY A 34 12.88 -12.97 -1.33
CA GLY A 34 13.65 -13.54 -2.43
C GLY A 34 13.23 -14.98 -2.72
N SER A 35 14.01 -15.68 -3.54
CA SER A 35 13.76 -17.06 -3.93
C SER A 35 14.15 -18.08 -2.85
N SER A 36 14.85 -17.65 -1.80
CA SER A 36 15.22 -18.48 -0.65
C SER A 36 14.48 -18.06 0.61
N ASP A 37 14.04 -19.04 1.39
CA ASP A 37 13.44 -18.85 2.72
C ASP A 37 14.48 -18.99 3.86
N ALA A 38 15.77 -19.11 3.54
CA ALA A 38 16.84 -19.29 4.52
C ALA A 38 17.57 -17.97 4.83
N ILE A 39 17.73 -17.68 6.12
CA ILE A 39 18.50 -16.51 6.60
C ILE A 39 19.98 -16.70 6.28
N GLY A 40 20.57 -15.73 5.59
CA GLY A 40 21.98 -15.74 5.20
C GLY A 40 22.22 -16.16 3.75
N ASP A 41 21.20 -16.64 3.05
CA ASP A 41 21.30 -16.88 1.61
C ASP A 41 21.31 -15.56 0.82
N ASN A 42 22.04 -15.57 -0.30
CA ASN A 42 22.18 -14.39 -1.17
C ASN A 42 20.83 -13.87 -1.70
N ASN A 43 19.84 -14.76 -1.85
CA ASN A 43 18.53 -14.46 -2.43
C ASN A 43 17.39 -14.60 -1.42
N CYS A 44 17.58 -14.26 -0.15
CA CYS A 44 16.54 -14.36 0.88
C CYS A 44 15.64 -13.11 1.00
N GLY A 45 15.90 -12.08 0.20
CA GLY A 45 15.16 -10.82 0.21
C GLY A 45 15.54 -9.90 1.38
N VAL A 46 14.97 -8.68 1.38
CA VAL A 46 15.29 -7.65 2.39
C VAL A 46 14.85 -8.06 3.79
N PHE A 47 13.73 -8.76 3.93
CA PHE A 47 13.21 -9.14 5.25
C PHE A 47 14.18 -10.08 5.98
N LEU A 48 14.57 -11.19 5.35
CA LEU A 48 15.45 -12.19 5.97
C LEU A 48 16.90 -11.72 6.08
N SER A 49 17.39 -10.90 5.13
CA SER A 49 18.74 -10.32 5.22
C SER A 49 18.85 -9.30 6.35
N THR A 50 17.86 -8.42 6.51
CA THR A 50 17.79 -7.46 7.64
C THR A 50 17.67 -8.19 8.97
N LEU A 51 16.82 -9.23 9.02
CA LEU A 51 16.71 -10.07 10.19
C LEU A 51 18.05 -10.73 10.54
N GLY A 52 18.77 -11.26 9.54
CA GLY A 52 20.11 -11.81 9.71
C GLY A 52 21.13 -10.80 10.24
N LEU A 53 21.01 -9.53 9.86
CA LEU A 53 21.82 -8.45 10.41
C LEU A 53 21.47 -8.18 11.89
N ILE A 54 20.19 -7.99 12.21
CA ILE A 54 19.71 -7.75 13.59
C ILE A 54 20.11 -8.92 14.50
N ASN A 55 20.08 -10.14 13.97
CA ASN A 55 20.49 -11.35 14.67
C ASN A 55 21.91 -11.27 15.26
N ARG A 56 22.82 -10.56 14.58
CA ARG A 56 24.21 -10.39 15.05
C ARG A 56 24.32 -9.53 16.30
N TYR A 57 23.33 -8.67 16.54
CA TYR A 57 23.33 -7.70 17.63
C TYR A 57 22.27 -7.99 18.70
N ASN A 58 21.40 -8.98 18.48
CA ASN A 58 20.36 -9.39 19.41
C ASN A 58 20.51 -10.88 19.80
N PRO A 59 21.10 -11.18 20.98
CA PRO A 59 21.36 -12.55 21.42
C PRO A 59 20.10 -13.42 21.55
N GLN A 60 18.96 -12.82 21.92
CA GLN A 60 17.70 -13.56 22.06
C GLN A 60 17.16 -13.99 20.70
N LEU A 61 17.18 -13.08 19.73
CA LEU A 61 16.81 -13.38 18.35
C LEU A 61 17.75 -14.44 17.74
N PHE A 62 19.05 -14.34 18.04
CA PHE A 62 20.06 -15.29 17.61
C PHE A 62 19.75 -16.70 18.09
N GLN A 63 19.54 -16.85 19.39
CA GLN A 63 19.20 -18.14 19.99
C GLN A 63 17.93 -18.73 19.39
N ASN A 64 16.89 -17.90 19.17
CA ASN A 64 15.64 -18.33 18.54
C ASN A 64 15.87 -18.82 17.10
N THR A 65 16.68 -18.11 16.33
CA THR A 65 16.98 -18.47 14.94
C THR A 65 17.77 -19.78 14.84
N GLU A 66 18.76 -19.99 15.71
CA GLU A 66 19.53 -21.25 15.75
C GLU A 66 18.69 -22.43 16.26
N ASN A 67 17.76 -22.18 17.19
CA ASN A 67 16.77 -23.18 17.62
C ASN A 67 15.86 -23.62 16.46
N ILE A 68 15.49 -22.70 15.57
CA ILE A 68 14.68 -22.99 14.38
C ILE A 68 15.47 -23.85 13.38
N LYS A 69 16.76 -23.56 13.14
CA LYS A 69 17.60 -24.36 12.23
C LYS A 69 17.84 -25.79 12.73
N SER A 70 17.97 -25.96 14.05
CA SER A 70 18.33 -27.25 14.66
C SER A 70 17.13 -28.19 14.89
N LYS A 71 15.89 -27.70 14.90
CA LYS A 71 14.69 -28.48 15.24
C LYS A 71 13.67 -28.47 14.10
N LYS A 72 13.31 -29.66 13.60
CA LYS A 72 12.38 -29.87 12.47
C LYS A 72 10.93 -29.35 12.66
N HIS A 73 10.53 -28.89 13.85
CA HIS A 73 9.13 -28.51 14.14
C HIS A 73 8.97 -27.30 15.08
N VAL A 74 9.89 -26.34 15.05
CA VAL A 74 9.69 -25.07 15.77
C VAL A 74 8.91 -24.10 14.86
N PRO A 75 7.79 -23.50 15.31
CA PRO A 75 7.11 -22.45 14.57
C PRO A 75 8.10 -21.32 14.27
N ASN A 76 8.29 -21.00 12.99
CA ASN A 76 9.09 -19.86 12.59
C ASN A 76 8.18 -18.72 12.12
N TYR A 77 8.53 -17.51 12.54
CA TYR A 77 7.82 -16.28 12.16
C TYR A 77 8.35 -15.70 10.83
N PHE A 78 9.10 -16.50 10.07
CA PHE A 78 9.85 -16.06 8.90
C PHE A 78 9.18 -16.46 7.59
N SER A 79 8.19 -17.35 7.66
CA SER A 79 7.47 -17.84 6.49
C SER A 79 6.82 -16.70 5.68
N PRO A 80 6.64 -16.89 4.37
CA PRO A 80 5.89 -15.96 3.53
C PRO A 80 4.49 -15.62 4.08
N LYS A 81 3.84 -16.56 4.77
CA LYS A 81 2.55 -16.34 5.42
C LYS A 81 2.62 -15.27 6.50
N ILE A 82 3.55 -15.40 7.44
CA ILE A 82 3.71 -14.42 8.54
C ILE A 82 4.14 -13.06 7.98
N GLN A 83 5.00 -13.05 6.96
CA GLN A 83 5.35 -11.80 6.29
C GLN A 83 4.12 -11.11 5.66
N ASN A 84 3.18 -11.86 5.07
CA ASN A 84 1.92 -11.28 4.57
C ASN A 84 1.08 -10.69 5.72
N GLU A 85 0.96 -11.40 6.85
CA GLU A 85 0.23 -10.91 8.03
C GLU A 85 0.83 -9.59 8.55
N VAL A 86 2.16 -9.47 8.59
CA VAL A 86 2.84 -8.23 8.98
C VAL A 86 2.54 -7.10 7.99
N ILE A 87 2.59 -7.37 6.68
CA ILE A 87 2.24 -6.38 5.65
C ILE A 87 0.80 -5.92 5.82
N GLU A 88 -0.13 -6.84 6.07
CA GLU A 88 -1.55 -6.54 6.26
C GLU A 88 -1.78 -5.67 7.51
N ILE A 89 -1.17 -6.01 8.65
CA ILE A 89 -1.30 -5.22 9.88
C ILE A 89 -0.75 -3.81 9.68
N LEU A 90 0.42 -3.67 9.06
CA LEU A 90 1.02 -2.37 8.78
C LEU A 90 0.18 -1.57 7.78
N GLY A 91 -0.28 -2.21 6.70
CA GLY A 91 -1.15 -1.60 5.70
C GLY A 91 -2.45 -1.10 6.31
N ASN A 92 -3.10 -1.92 7.14
CA ASN A 92 -4.33 -1.56 7.85
C ASN A 92 -4.11 -0.39 8.82
N LYS A 93 -2.97 -0.35 9.53
CA LYS A 93 -2.64 0.78 10.40
C LYS A 93 -2.47 2.06 9.60
N VAL A 94 -1.73 2.03 8.48
CA VAL A 94 -1.56 3.18 7.60
C VAL A 94 -2.89 3.67 7.04
N ARG A 95 -3.69 2.76 6.48
CA ARG A 95 -5.02 3.07 5.95
C ARG A 95 -5.92 3.68 7.02
N SER A 96 -5.93 3.13 8.24
CA SER A 96 -6.71 3.67 9.35
C SER A 96 -6.29 5.10 9.72
N GLU A 97 -4.98 5.40 9.72
CA GLU A 97 -4.50 6.77 9.99
C GLU A 97 -4.91 7.75 8.89
N ILE A 98 -4.83 7.34 7.63
CA ILE A 98 -5.28 8.14 6.48
C ILE A 98 -6.78 8.43 6.61
N LEU A 99 -7.61 7.40 6.78
CA LEU A 99 -9.07 7.56 6.91
C LEU A 99 -9.44 8.42 8.12
N SER A 100 -8.70 8.31 9.22
CA SER A 100 -8.88 9.16 10.40
C SER A 100 -8.60 10.64 10.07
N LYS A 101 -7.54 10.94 9.31
CA LYS A 101 -7.25 12.31 8.84
C LYS A 101 -8.35 12.84 7.92
N VAL A 102 -8.80 12.03 6.95
CA VAL A 102 -9.89 12.40 6.03
C VAL A 102 -11.17 12.73 6.80
N LYS A 103 -11.55 11.88 7.78
CA LYS A 103 -12.73 12.11 8.61
C LYS A 103 -12.63 13.39 9.44
N ARG A 104 -11.44 13.71 9.98
CA ARG A 104 -11.20 14.99 10.67
C ARG A 104 -11.29 16.20 9.74
N ALA A 105 -10.81 16.07 8.51
CA ALA A 105 -10.94 17.12 7.49
C ALA A 105 -12.41 17.38 7.09
N LYS A 106 -13.30 16.41 7.36
CA LYS A 106 -14.71 16.36 6.98
C LYS A 106 -14.91 16.30 5.47
N TYR A 107 -14.46 17.30 4.73
CA TYR A 107 -14.60 17.41 3.29
C TYR A 107 -13.42 16.80 2.56
N PHE A 108 -13.71 16.08 1.48
CA PHE A 108 -12.71 15.41 0.67
C PHE A 108 -13.15 15.34 -0.80
N SER A 109 -12.20 15.04 -1.69
CA SER A 109 -12.47 14.55 -3.03
C SER A 109 -11.81 13.19 -3.20
N PHE A 110 -12.36 12.35 -4.08
CA PHE A 110 -11.78 11.07 -4.42
C PHE A 110 -11.32 11.06 -5.87
N ILE A 111 -10.31 10.25 -6.15
CA ILE A 111 -9.80 9.97 -7.48
C ILE A 111 -9.70 8.45 -7.60
N PHE A 112 -10.33 7.89 -8.64
CA PHE A 112 -10.17 6.49 -9.01
C PHE A 112 -9.44 6.40 -10.35
N ASP A 113 -8.28 5.75 -10.34
CA ASP A 113 -7.47 5.53 -11.55
C ASP A 113 -7.53 4.06 -11.95
N CYS A 114 -8.01 3.78 -13.17
CA CYS A 114 -8.24 2.43 -13.68
C CYS A 114 -7.02 1.95 -14.47
N THR A 115 -6.35 0.92 -13.95
CA THR A 115 -5.28 0.24 -14.69
C THR A 115 -5.79 -1.13 -15.17
N PRO A 116 -5.74 -1.41 -16.49
CA PRO A 116 -6.04 -2.75 -16.99
C PRO A 116 -4.91 -3.70 -16.57
N ASP A 117 -5.22 -4.72 -15.76
CA ASP A 117 -4.25 -5.76 -15.44
C ASP A 117 -4.05 -6.71 -16.65
N THR A 118 -2.92 -7.42 -16.65
CA THR A 118 -2.55 -8.39 -17.69
C THR A 118 -3.54 -9.55 -17.86
N ALA A 119 -4.37 -9.85 -16.85
CA ALA A 119 -5.44 -10.84 -16.85
C ALA A 119 -6.83 -10.27 -17.22
N HIS A 120 -6.90 -9.03 -17.74
CA HIS A 120 -8.13 -8.33 -18.14
C HIS A 120 -9.07 -7.95 -16.98
N ILE A 121 -8.60 -8.00 -15.74
CA ILE A 121 -9.32 -7.49 -14.57
C ILE A 121 -8.99 -6.00 -14.43
N GLU A 122 -10.02 -5.16 -14.30
CA GLU A 122 -9.81 -3.72 -14.12
C GLU A 122 -9.59 -3.46 -12.62
N GLN A 123 -8.38 -3.03 -12.25
CA GLN A 123 -8.06 -2.64 -10.88
C GLN A 123 -8.01 -1.12 -10.80
N MET A 124 -8.68 -0.58 -9.79
CA MET A 124 -8.72 0.86 -9.56
C MET A 124 -7.93 1.23 -8.32
N SER A 125 -7.06 2.22 -8.43
CA SER A 125 -6.43 2.82 -7.25
C SER A 125 -7.36 3.88 -6.67
N GLN A 126 -7.65 3.77 -5.37
CA GLN A 126 -8.43 4.74 -4.62
C GLN A 126 -7.48 5.77 -4.00
N ILE A 127 -7.59 7.02 -4.44
CA ILE A 127 -6.84 8.15 -3.91
C ILE A 127 -7.84 9.13 -3.30
N ILE A 128 -7.56 9.63 -2.10
CA ILE A 128 -8.37 10.67 -1.46
C ILE A 128 -7.53 11.93 -1.29
N ARG A 129 -8.07 13.04 -1.79
CA ARG A 129 -7.53 14.38 -1.60
C ARG A 129 -8.33 15.11 -0.52
N TYR A 130 -7.64 15.65 0.48
CA TYR A 130 -8.27 16.34 1.60
C TYR A 130 -7.37 17.45 2.13
N VAL A 131 -7.96 18.36 2.91
CA VAL A 131 -7.24 19.45 3.55
C VAL A 131 -6.88 19.05 4.97
N ASN A 132 -5.61 18.87 5.25
CA ASN A 132 -5.10 18.62 6.59
C ASN A 132 -4.70 19.96 7.24
N ILE A 133 -5.41 20.33 8.31
CA ILE A 133 -5.11 21.54 9.08
C ILE A 133 -4.33 21.12 10.33
N LYS A 134 -3.09 21.61 10.46
CA LYS A 134 -2.22 21.38 11.63
C LYS A 134 -1.60 22.70 12.04
N ASP A 135 -1.71 23.04 13.33
CA ASP A 135 -1.07 24.24 13.91
C ASP A 135 -1.36 25.55 13.17
N GLY A 136 -2.55 25.64 12.54
CA GLY A 136 -2.96 26.80 11.75
C GLY A 136 -2.52 26.77 10.28
N GLU A 137 -1.68 25.81 9.89
CA GLU A 137 -1.27 25.59 8.50
C GLU A 137 -2.26 24.66 7.77
N CYS A 138 -2.54 25.00 6.51
CA CYS A 138 -3.44 24.30 5.63
C CYS A 138 -2.64 23.57 4.55
N LEU A 139 -2.59 22.23 4.61
CA LEU A 139 -1.91 21.40 3.62
C LEU A 139 -2.92 20.57 2.83
N VAL A 140 -2.86 20.65 1.51
CA VAL A 140 -3.60 19.71 0.65
C VAL A 140 -2.80 18.40 0.58
N GLU A 141 -3.37 17.34 1.14
CA GLU A 141 -2.79 15.99 1.10
C GLU A 141 -3.55 15.13 0.07
N GLU A 142 -2.80 14.32 -0.67
CA GLU A 142 -3.33 13.22 -1.48
C GLU A 142 -2.79 11.92 -0.92
N SER A 143 -3.68 10.97 -0.63
CA SER A 143 -3.29 9.70 -0.03
C SER A 143 -3.91 8.54 -0.79
N PHE A 144 -3.06 7.60 -1.19
CA PHE A 144 -3.49 6.28 -1.64
C PHE A 144 -4.10 5.53 -0.45
N VAL A 145 -5.32 5.01 -0.64
CA VAL A 145 -6.08 4.33 0.42
C VAL A 145 -6.09 2.83 0.18
N ASP A 146 -6.43 2.41 -1.03
CA ASP A 146 -6.65 1.00 -1.35
C ASP A 146 -6.67 0.75 -2.86
N PHE A 147 -6.65 -0.52 -3.23
CA PHE A 147 -7.09 -0.95 -4.55
C PHE A 147 -8.51 -1.51 -4.50
N VAL A 148 -9.31 -1.19 -5.50
CA VAL A 148 -10.64 -1.75 -5.70
C VAL A 148 -10.60 -2.60 -6.96
N ILE A 149 -10.96 -3.88 -6.83
CA ILE A 149 -11.12 -4.76 -7.98
C ILE A 149 -12.47 -4.44 -8.60
N SER A 150 -12.49 -4.02 -9.87
CA SER A 150 -13.73 -3.83 -10.61
C SER A 150 -14.04 -5.08 -11.41
N HIS A 151 -15.23 -5.62 -11.19
CA HIS A 151 -15.62 -6.87 -11.83
C HIS A 151 -16.34 -6.64 -13.17
N GLN A 152 -16.84 -5.43 -13.44
CA GLN A 152 -17.67 -5.14 -14.62
C GLN A 152 -17.47 -3.71 -15.15
N LYS A 153 -17.51 -3.54 -16.48
CA LYS A 153 -17.13 -2.29 -17.16
C LYS A 153 -18.26 -1.27 -17.37
N THR A 154 -19.42 -1.45 -16.72
CA THR A 154 -20.53 -0.50 -16.86
C THR A 154 -20.41 0.61 -15.84
N GLY A 155 -20.72 1.86 -16.23
CA GLY A 155 -20.62 3.01 -15.33
C GLY A 155 -21.48 2.88 -14.07
N ARG A 156 -22.64 2.20 -14.18
CA ARG A 156 -23.51 1.93 -13.04
C ARG A 156 -22.82 1.06 -11.99
N ASN A 157 -22.29 -0.09 -12.38
CA ASN A 157 -21.70 -1.02 -11.42
C ASN A 157 -20.45 -0.42 -10.79
N LEU A 158 -19.65 0.29 -11.59
CA LEU A 158 -18.51 1.04 -11.10
C LEU A 158 -18.93 2.09 -10.05
N SER A 159 -20.02 2.82 -10.29
CA SER A 159 -20.54 3.77 -9.30
C SER A 159 -21.00 3.08 -8.00
N GLU A 160 -21.64 1.91 -8.10
CA GLU A 160 -22.06 1.12 -6.94
C GLU A 160 -20.86 0.61 -6.13
N GLU A 161 -19.85 0.04 -6.80
CA GLU A 161 -18.59 -0.41 -6.19
C GLU A 161 -17.87 0.73 -5.45
N ILE A 162 -17.83 1.93 -6.04
CA ILE A 162 -17.25 3.12 -5.41
C ILE A 162 -18.04 3.54 -4.18
N MET A 163 -19.37 3.57 -4.27
CA MET A 163 -20.23 3.97 -3.16
C MET A 163 -20.16 2.99 -2.00
N GLU A 164 -20.14 1.69 -2.28
CA GLU A 164 -19.90 0.63 -1.31
C GLU A 164 -18.51 0.77 -0.66
N LYS A 165 -17.47 1.03 -1.46
CA LYS A 165 -16.11 1.22 -0.93
C LYS A 165 -16.05 2.42 0.02
N LEU A 166 -16.56 3.58 -0.39
CA LEU A 166 -16.60 4.78 0.46
C LEU A 166 -17.37 4.53 1.75
N SER A 167 -18.52 3.83 1.66
CA SER A 167 -19.31 3.45 2.83
C SER A 167 -18.52 2.53 3.77
N SER A 168 -17.83 1.52 3.24
CA SER A 168 -16.99 0.59 4.01
C SER A 168 -15.80 1.29 4.69
N ASP A 169 -15.28 2.36 4.09
CA ASP A 169 -14.25 3.22 4.68
C ASP A 169 -14.82 4.18 5.74
N GLY A 170 -16.14 4.23 5.90
CA GLY A 170 -16.88 5.13 6.77
C GLY A 170 -16.82 6.58 6.29
N LEU A 171 -16.75 6.78 4.98
CA LEU A 171 -16.74 8.09 4.33
C LEU A 171 -18.13 8.38 3.78
N ASP A 172 -18.73 9.47 4.26
CA ASP A 172 -20.03 9.92 3.79
C ASP A 172 -19.90 10.71 2.48
N ILE A 173 -20.56 10.22 1.43
CA ILE A 173 -20.61 10.85 0.11
C ILE A 173 -21.13 12.30 0.16
N GLN A 174 -21.96 12.65 1.14
CA GLN A 174 -22.47 14.03 1.30
C GLN A 174 -21.37 15.04 1.63
N ASN A 175 -20.24 14.56 2.16
CA ASN A 175 -19.06 15.38 2.41
C ASN A 175 -18.07 15.38 1.23
N CYS A 176 -18.33 14.62 0.17
CA CYS A 176 -17.54 14.67 -1.04
C CYS A 176 -17.73 16.03 -1.75
N ARG A 177 -16.63 16.60 -2.25
CA ARG A 177 -16.56 17.90 -2.94
C ARG A 177 -15.90 17.82 -4.32
N GLY A 178 -15.52 16.63 -4.75
CA GLY A 178 -14.96 16.41 -6.08
C GLY A 178 -14.74 14.94 -6.38
N GLN A 179 -14.85 14.60 -7.65
CA GLN A 179 -14.63 13.26 -8.18
C GLN A 179 -13.66 13.35 -9.36
N GLY A 180 -12.65 12.48 -9.39
CA GLY A 180 -11.70 12.33 -10.49
C GLY A 180 -11.67 10.88 -10.97
N PHE A 181 -11.65 10.69 -12.27
CA PHE A 181 -11.60 9.36 -12.89
C PHE A 181 -10.61 9.39 -14.06
N ASP A 182 -9.73 8.39 -14.14
CA ASP A 182 -8.99 8.16 -15.39
C ASP A 182 -9.90 7.46 -16.41
N ASN A 183 -9.89 7.94 -17.65
CA ASN A 183 -10.70 7.42 -18.76
C ASN A 183 -12.24 7.48 -18.55
N GLY A 184 -12.80 8.68 -18.44
CA GLY A 184 -14.25 8.97 -18.37
C GLY A 184 -15.11 8.53 -19.57
N ARG A 185 -14.68 7.55 -20.38
CA ARG A 185 -15.50 6.93 -21.44
C ARG A 185 -16.52 5.91 -20.90
N LYS A 186 -16.41 5.48 -19.65
CA LYS A 186 -17.21 4.39 -19.08
C LYS A 186 -18.13 4.79 -17.93
N ILE A 187 -18.04 6.02 -17.43
CA ILE A 187 -18.78 6.51 -16.25
C ILE A 187 -19.87 7.47 -16.71
#